data_AF-C5YSL0-F1
#
_entry.id   AF-C5YSL0-F1
#
_cell.length_a   1.000
_cell.length_b   1.000
_cell.length_c   1.000
_cell.angle_alpha   90.00
_cell.angle_beta   90.00
_cell.angle_gamma   90.00
#
_symmetry.space_group_name_H-M   'P 1'
#
loop_
_entity.id
_entity.type
_entity.pdbx_description
1 polymer ?
#
loop_
_entity_poly.entity_id
_entity_poly.type
_entity_poly.pdbx_seq_one_letter_code
_entity_poly.pdbx_strand_id
1 'polypeptide(L)'
;MGLINAFTSSPQKQQLHEPLPASAGFPASSKKRALLVGISYAGTKYELRGSVNDVNCMSYMLRERFGFPASCILMLTQEDRDPGRVPTRENLLRALRWLVEGTSAGDSLVFYFSGHGVQKLYMDGHTVEGCDEELWPVDFDGGSRGGVILDDEINATIVQPLRRGVKLHAIVDTGHSGTILELPYVCRLSRTGGNWNWEELQSRLSAGKTAMSTSGGLAISISSCGGDSQTSQDLLLGSAYTSAMTYSLIKAVESEPGTTYGRLLTAMRATIRDSGREFGGMGPIGTFFRRVITFSRAQQEPQLSASHTFDIYKKPFLL
;
A
#
# COMPACT_ATOMS: atom_id res chain seq x y z
N MET A 1 66.05 -19.85 20.21
CA MET A 1 66.02 -18.43 19.80
C MET A 1 65.01 -18.31 18.66
N GLY A 2 63.91 -17.60 18.92
CA GLY A 2 62.84 -17.42 17.94
C GLY A 2 63.20 -16.42 16.85
N LEU A 3 62.71 -16.67 15.65
CA LEU A 3 62.61 -15.68 14.60
C LEU A 3 61.16 -15.65 14.12
N ILE A 4 60.61 -14.45 14.22
CA ILE A 4 59.21 -14.07 14.07
C ILE A 4 59.04 -13.70 12.60
N ASN A 5 58.31 -14.50 11.82
CA ASN A 5 57.94 -14.10 10.46
C ASN A 5 56.73 -13.17 10.54
N ALA A 6 56.97 -11.86 10.41
CA ALA A 6 55.92 -10.86 10.26
C ALA A 6 55.30 -10.98 8.86
N PHE A 7 54.10 -11.57 8.80
CA PHE A 7 53.18 -11.40 7.69
C PHE A 7 52.69 -9.95 7.68
N THR A 8 53.18 -9.14 6.75
CA THR A 8 52.59 -7.84 6.44
C THR A 8 51.37 -8.05 5.55
N SER A 9 50.18 -8.05 6.14
CA SER A 9 48.92 -7.99 5.39
C SER A 9 48.67 -6.57 4.90
N SER A 10 48.59 -6.41 3.58
CA SER A 10 48.11 -5.18 2.94
C SER A 10 46.64 -4.94 3.31
N PRO A 11 46.22 -3.75 3.75
CA PRO A 11 44.82 -3.49 4.01
C PRO A 11 44.06 -3.41 2.69
N GLN A 12 43.17 -4.38 2.44
CA GLN A 12 42.15 -4.29 1.40
C GLN A 12 41.28 -3.06 1.71
N LYS A 13 41.36 -2.04 0.85
CA LYS A 13 40.37 -0.95 0.81
C LYS A 13 39.00 -1.57 0.60
N GLN A 14 38.18 -1.55 1.64
CA GLN A 14 36.74 -1.72 1.53
C GLN A 14 36.25 -0.67 0.52
N GLN A 15 35.77 -1.15 -0.63
CA GLN A 15 35.05 -0.31 -1.59
C GLN A 15 33.77 0.14 -0.89
N LEU A 16 33.79 1.38 -0.40
CA LEU A 16 32.58 2.11 -0.04
C LEU A 16 31.71 2.16 -1.29
N HIS A 17 30.55 1.52 -1.22
CA HIS A 17 29.49 1.63 -2.22
C HIS A 17 29.26 3.12 -2.53
N GLU A 18 29.54 3.55 -3.76
CA GLU A 18 29.13 4.87 -4.22
C GLU A 18 27.60 4.95 -4.17
N PRO A 19 27.02 6.06 -3.67
CA PRO A 19 25.59 6.29 -3.82
C PRO A 19 25.27 6.43 -5.31
N LEU A 20 24.45 5.50 -5.82
CA LEU A 20 23.86 5.60 -7.16
C LEU A 20 23.21 6.98 -7.36
N PRO A 21 23.29 7.56 -8.57
CA PRO A 21 22.87 8.94 -8.80
C PRO A 21 21.41 9.17 -8.42
N ALA A 22 21.14 10.36 -7.87
CA ALA A 22 19.80 10.84 -7.52
C ALA A 22 18.82 10.64 -8.69
N SER A 23 17.56 10.39 -8.31
CA SER A 23 16.37 10.07 -9.12
C SER A 23 16.10 10.94 -10.36
N ALA A 24 17.02 10.95 -11.33
CA ALA A 24 16.90 11.65 -12.59
C ALA A 24 15.66 11.12 -13.34
N GLY A 25 14.67 11.99 -13.52
CA GLY A 25 13.40 11.66 -14.20
C GLY A 25 12.17 11.58 -13.30
N PHE A 26 12.32 11.59 -11.98
CA PHE A 26 11.17 11.64 -11.06
C PHE A 26 10.79 13.06 -10.62
N PRO A 27 9.52 13.28 -10.22
CA PRO A 27 9.05 14.60 -9.86
C PRO A 27 9.77 15.18 -8.63
N ALA A 28 9.79 16.51 -8.51
CA ALA A 28 10.47 17.23 -7.44
C ALA A 28 9.84 16.97 -6.04
N SER A 29 10.66 17.06 -5.00
CA SER A 29 10.24 16.91 -3.60
C SER A 29 9.36 18.09 -3.13
N SER A 30 8.25 17.80 -2.47
CA SER A 30 7.50 18.77 -1.66
C SER A 30 7.10 18.17 -0.31
N LYS A 31 6.48 18.97 0.57
CA LYS A 31 5.89 18.49 1.83
C LYS A 31 4.82 17.41 1.63
N LYS A 32 4.28 17.25 0.42
CA LYS A 32 3.35 16.17 0.06
C LYS A 32 3.85 15.43 -1.17
N ARG A 33 4.04 14.12 -1.06
CA ARG A 33 4.54 13.28 -2.16
C ARG A 33 3.76 11.99 -2.24
N ALA A 34 3.38 11.56 -3.43
CA ALA A 34 2.64 10.32 -3.62
C ALA A 34 3.28 9.44 -4.70
N LEU A 35 3.31 8.14 -4.44
CA LEU A 35 3.58 7.09 -5.41
C LEU A 35 2.30 6.29 -5.61
N LEU A 36 1.77 6.29 -6.84
CA LEU A 36 0.56 5.56 -7.21
C LEU A 36 0.90 4.49 -8.25
N VAL A 37 0.59 3.24 -7.96
CA VAL A 37 0.95 2.10 -8.82
C VAL A 37 -0.32 1.36 -9.21
N GLY A 38 -0.49 1.13 -10.51
CA GLY A 38 -1.65 0.43 -11.06
C GLY A 38 -1.22 -0.58 -12.12
N ILE A 39 -1.43 -1.86 -11.84
CA ILE A 39 -1.00 -2.95 -12.72
C ILE A 39 -2.21 -3.78 -13.13
N SER A 40 -2.47 -3.83 -14.44
CA SER A 40 -3.55 -4.62 -15.04
C SER A 40 -3.10 -5.99 -15.52
N TYR A 41 -1.79 -6.23 -15.67
CA TYR A 41 -1.23 -7.48 -16.21
C TYR A 41 -1.84 -7.86 -17.57
N ALA A 42 -2.14 -6.84 -18.39
CA ALA A 42 -2.87 -6.99 -19.64
C ALA A 42 -2.18 -7.96 -20.59
N GLY A 43 -2.94 -8.86 -21.20
CA GLY A 43 -2.42 -9.89 -22.10
C GLY A 43 -1.79 -11.10 -21.41
N THR A 44 -1.93 -11.22 -20.09
CA THR A 44 -1.51 -12.41 -19.32
C THR A 44 -2.71 -13.14 -18.72
N LYS A 45 -2.50 -14.35 -18.20
CA LYS A 45 -3.52 -15.09 -17.44
C LYS A 45 -3.88 -14.45 -16.08
N TYR A 46 -3.14 -13.41 -15.67
CA TYR A 46 -3.34 -12.67 -14.42
C TYR A 46 -4.03 -11.32 -14.65
N GLU A 47 -4.65 -11.11 -15.80
CA GLU A 47 -5.25 -9.82 -16.16
C GLU A 47 -6.31 -9.36 -15.13
N LEU A 48 -6.20 -8.09 -14.73
CA LEU A 48 -7.12 -7.34 -13.88
C LEU A 48 -7.68 -6.16 -14.65
N ARG A 49 -8.91 -5.75 -14.32
CA ARG A 49 -9.54 -4.58 -14.91
C ARG A 49 -9.69 -3.49 -13.86
N GLY A 50 -9.30 -2.27 -14.23
CA GLY A 50 -9.59 -1.10 -13.40
C GLY A 50 -8.43 -0.60 -12.54
N SER A 51 -7.31 -1.32 -12.41
CA SER A 51 -6.17 -0.85 -11.61
C SER A 51 -5.64 0.53 -12.05
N VAL A 52 -5.61 0.78 -13.37
CA VAL A 52 -5.24 2.09 -13.93
C VAL A 52 -6.30 3.15 -13.62
N ASN A 53 -7.58 2.80 -13.69
CA ASN A 53 -8.68 3.69 -13.32
C ASN A 53 -8.63 4.04 -11.83
N ASP A 54 -8.33 3.08 -10.96
CA ASP A 54 -8.19 3.31 -9.53
C ASP A 54 -7.06 4.30 -9.23
N VAL A 55 -5.90 4.14 -9.88
CA VAL A 55 -4.78 5.09 -9.77
C VAL A 55 -5.18 6.50 -10.21
N ASN A 56 -5.95 6.63 -11.30
CA ASN A 56 -6.45 7.93 -11.76
C ASN A 56 -7.42 8.56 -10.74
N CYS A 57 -8.33 7.77 -10.19
CA CYS A 57 -9.27 8.20 -9.16
C CYS A 57 -8.53 8.64 -7.88
N MET A 58 -7.51 7.90 -7.46
CA MET A 58 -6.66 8.25 -6.31
C MET A 58 -5.86 9.52 -6.56
N SER A 59 -5.26 9.67 -7.75
CA SER A 59 -4.54 10.89 -8.16
C SER A 59 -5.44 12.12 -8.08
N TYR A 60 -6.69 12.00 -8.58
CA TYR A 60 -7.69 13.04 -8.49
C TYR A 60 -8.05 13.37 -7.03
N MET A 61 -8.36 12.37 -6.20
CA MET A 61 -8.71 12.60 -4.79
C MET A 61 -7.57 13.30 -4.03
N LEU A 62 -6.32 12.87 -4.22
CA LEU A 62 -5.16 13.47 -3.55
C LEU A 62 -4.97 14.95 -3.91
N ARG A 63 -5.21 15.30 -5.18
CA ARG A 63 -5.13 16.69 -5.65
C ARG A 63 -6.27 17.54 -5.12
N GLU A 64 -7.50 17.08 -5.33
CA GLU A 64 -8.71 17.90 -5.14
C GLU A 64 -9.22 17.93 -3.69
N ARG A 65 -8.82 16.98 -2.85
CA ARG A 65 -9.24 16.91 -1.43
C ARG A 65 -8.09 17.09 -0.45
N PHE A 66 -6.89 16.64 -0.83
CA PHE A 66 -5.73 16.67 0.07
C PHE A 66 -4.63 17.64 -0.39
N GLY A 67 -4.79 18.34 -1.52
CA GLY A 67 -3.86 19.37 -1.96
C GLY A 67 -2.46 18.86 -2.31
N PHE A 68 -2.34 17.62 -2.79
CA PHE A 68 -1.08 17.13 -3.34
C PHE A 68 -0.79 17.84 -4.67
N PRO A 69 0.38 18.47 -4.84
CA PRO A 69 0.76 19.04 -6.13
C PRO A 69 0.88 17.93 -7.18
N ALA A 70 0.32 18.14 -8.37
CA ALA A 70 0.40 17.16 -9.47
C ALA A 70 1.86 16.82 -9.82
N SER A 71 2.78 17.79 -9.69
CA SER A 71 4.22 17.62 -9.86
C SER A 71 4.92 16.85 -8.73
N CYS A 72 4.19 16.34 -7.74
CA CYS A 72 4.72 15.52 -6.64
C CYS A 72 3.99 14.17 -6.54
N ILE A 73 3.18 13.83 -7.54
CA ILE A 73 2.53 12.53 -7.68
C ILE A 73 3.24 11.77 -8.80
N LEU A 74 3.92 10.69 -8.45
CA LEU A 74 4.51 9.75 -9.40
C LEU A 74 3.51 8.61 -9.63
N MET A 75 3.09 8.43 -10.87
CA MET A 75 2.22 7.33 -11.28
C MET A 75 3.05 6.31 -12.07
N LEU A 76 2.90 5.03 -11.73
CA LEU A 76 3.47 3.91 -12.49
C LEU A 76 2.32 3.01 -12.98
N THR A 77 2.20 2.88 -14.30
CA THR A 77 1.14 2.08 -14.94
C THR A 77 1.69 1.32 -16.13
N GLN A 78 1.20 0.09 -16.36
CA GLN A 78 1.66 -0.78 -17.46
C GLN A 78 1.54 -0.12 -18.85
N GLU A 79 0.55 0.75 -19.05
CA GLU A 79 0.28 1.41 -20.32
C GLU A 79 1.05 2.73 -20.52
N ASP A 80 1.93 3.11 -19.58
CA ASP A 80 2.71 4.35 -19.70
C ASP A 80 3.71 4.25 -20.87
N ARG A 81 3.87 5.35 -21.60
CA ARG A 81 4.78 5.43 -22.75
C ARG A 81 6.23 5.58 -22.34
N ASP A 82 6.49 6.08 -21.13
CA ASP A 82 7.82 6.17 -20.56
C ASP A 82 8.22 4.81 -19.95
N PRO A 83 9.25 4.13 -20.47
CA PRO A 83 9.71 2.85 -19.90
C PRO A 83 10.13 2.96 -18.43
N GLY A 84 10.55 4.14 -17.98
CA GLY A 84 10.88 4.42 -16.58
C GLY A 84 9.65 4.52 -15.66
N ARG A 85 8.44 4.53 -16.22
CA ARG A 85 7.15 4.56 -15.52
C ARG A 85 6.34 3.26 -15.61
N VAL A 86 6.82 2.30 -16.40
CA VAL A 86 6.28 0.94 -16.41
C VAL A 86 6.60 0.28 -15.06
N PRO A 87 5.63 -0.33 -14.35
CA PRO A 87 5.81 -0.85 -12.98
C PRO A 87 6.53 -2.21 -12.96
N THR A 88 7.75 -2.24 -13.51
CA THR A 88 8.68 -3.36 -13.36
C THR A 88 9.21 -3.42 -11.93
N ARG A 89 9.77 -4.56 -11.52
CA ARG A 89 10.34 -4.72 -10.18
C ARG A 89 11.37 -3.62 -9.87
N GLU A 90 12.27 -3.36 -10.81
CA GLU A 90 13.30 -2.33 -10.68
C GLU A 90 12.70 -0.94 -10.51
N ASN A 91 11.74 -0.57 -11.36
CA ASN A 91 11.11 0.75 -11.33
C ASN A 91 10.30 0.96 -10.04
N LEU A 92 9.62 -0.06 -9.55
CA LEU A 92 8.89 -0.01 -8.29
C LEU A 92 9.85 0.23 -7.11
N LEU A 93 10.94 -0.52 -7.00
CA LEU A 93 11.94 -0.32 -5.94
C LEU A 93 12.62 1.04 -6.02
N ARG A 94 12.87 1.56 -7.23
CA ARG A 94 13.40 2.92 -7.44
C ARG A 94 12.38 3.98 -7.01
N ALA A 95 11.11 3.79 -7.33
CA ALA A 95 10.03 4.71 -6.96
C ALA A 95 9.73 4.71 -5.46
N LEU A 96 9.78 3.54 -4.81
CA LEU A 96 9.65 3.41 -3.35
C LEU A 96 10.78 4.18 -2.64
N ARG A 97 12.02 4.04 -3.11
CA ARG A 97 13.15 4.83 -2.61
C ARG A 97 12.94 6.32 -2.82
N TRP A 98 12.50 6.73 -4.01
CA TRP A 98 12.14 8.12 -4.28
C TRP A 98 11.06 8.62 -3.33
N LEU A 99 10.06 7.84 -2.95
CA LEU A 99 8.97 8.31 -2.09
C LEU A 99 9.48 8.86 -0.75
N VAL A 100 10.48 8.22 -0.16
CA VAL A 100 11.04 8.60 1.17
C VAL A 100 12.31 9.44 1.10
N GLU A 101 12.88 9.62 -0.09
CA GLU A 101 14.15 10.34 -0.31
C GLU A 101 14.05 11.81 0.12
N GLY A 102 14.97 12.21 0.99
CA GLY A 102 15.10 13.59 1.47
C GLY A 102 13.98 14.06 2.40
N THR A 103 13.21 13.14 2.98
CA THR A 103 12.07 13.50 3.83
C THR A 103 12.47 14.11 5.17
N SER A 104 11.61 15.00 5.65
CA SER A 104 11.82 15.84 6.83
C SER A 104 10.53 16.01 7.62
N ALA A 105 10.63 16.51 8.86
CA ALA A 105 9.45 16.72 9.70
C ALA A 105 8.40 17.59 9.00
N GLY A 106 7.13 17.16 9.10
CA GLY A 106 5.98 17.77 8.44
C GLY A 106 5.66 17.20 7.06
N ASP A 107 6.50 16.32 6.51
CA ASP A 107 6.24 15.68 5.21
C ASP A 107 5.13 14.61 5.34
N SER A 108 4.30 14.52 4.30
CA SER A 108 3.17 13.60 4.21
C SER A 108 3.26 12.81 2.90
N LEU A 109 3.40 11.50 3.05
CA LEU A 109 3.70 10.57 1.97
C LEU A 109 2.52 9.65 1.75
N VAL A 110 2.19 9.38 0.49
CA VAL A 110 1.18 8.39 0.11
C VAL A 110 1.81 7.34 -0.78
N PHE A 111 1.67 6.07 -0.41
CA PHE A 111 1.90 4.94 -1.29
C PHE A 111 0.56 4.30 -1.60
N TYR A 112 0.20 4.21 -2.88
CA TYR A 112 -1.01 3.55 -3.33
C TYR A 112 -0.65 2.43 -4.32
N PHE A 113 -1.24 1.26 -4.13
CA PHE A 113 -1.03 0.12 -5.02
C PHE A 113 -2.36 -0.56 -5.33
N SER A 114 -2.67 -0.73 -6.62
CA SER A 114 -3.76 -1.56 -7.13
C SER A 114 -3.21 -2.59 -8.12
N GLY A 115 -3.40 -3.87 -7.83
CA GLY A 115 -2.82 -4.99 -8.57
C GLY A 115 -2.90 -6.32 -7.83
N HIS A 116 -2.06 -7.29 -8.22
CA HIS A 116 -1.97 -8.56 -7.52
C HIS A 116 -1.07 -8.46 -6.29
N GLY A 117 -1.59 -8.97 -5.18
CA GLY A 117 -0.87 -9.21 -3.94
C GLY A 117 -1.17 -10.64 -3.48
N VAL A 118 -0.14 -11.36 -3.06
CA VAL A 118 -0.25 -12.77 -2.63
C VAL A 118 0.32 -12.92 -1.24
N GLN A 119 -0.43 -13.58 -0.37
CA GLN A 119 0.09 -14.07 0.90
C GLN A 119 0.56 -15.52 0.73
N LYS A 120 1.85 -15.78 0.95
CA LYS A 120 2.40 -17.13 0.98
C LYS A 120 2.63 -17.57 2.42
N LEU A 121 1.98 -18.67 2.79
CA LEU A 121 2.21 -19.36 4.06
C LEU A 121 3.46 -20.25 3.94
N TYR A 122 4.34 -20.17 4.93
CA TYR A 122 5.39 -21.15 5.13
C TYR A 122 4.95 -22.19 6.15
N MET A 123 5.08 -23.45 5.78
CA MET A 123 4.80 -24.59 6.65
C MET A 123 6.07 -25.41 6.80
N ASP A 124 6.48 -25.69 8.03
CA ASP A 124 7.34 -26.84 8.33
C ASP A 124 6.45 -27.98 8.83
N GLY A 125 6.36 -29.05 8.04
CA GLY A 125 5.50 -30.21 8.30
C GLY A 125 4.01 -29.86 8.45
N HIS A 126 3.60 -29.50 9.68
CA HIS A 126 2.22 -29.20 10.07
C HIS A 126 2.04 -27.86 10.82
N THR A 127 3.11 -27.08 11.00
CA THR A 127 3.05 -25.79 11.70
C THR A 127 3.29 -24.63 10.74
N VAL A 128 2.44 -23.60 10.81
CA VAL A 128 2.67 -22.32 10.12
C VAL A 128 3.86 -21.63 10.80
N GLU A 129 4.98 -21.49 10.09
CA GLU A 129 6.17 -20.79 10.59
C GLU A 129 6.10 -19.27 10.33
N GLY A 130 5.36 -18.85 9.31
CA GLY A 130 5.19 -17.45 8.95
C GLY A 130 4.32 -17.24 7.72
N CYS A 131 3.98 -15.99 7.44
CA CYS A 131 3.36 -15.54 6.20
C CYS A 131 4.23 -14.42 5.63
N ASP A 132 4.61 -14.50 4.36
CA ASP A 132 5.11 -13.33 3.63
C ASP A 132 4.02 -12.84 2.67
N GLU A 133 3.84 -11.53 2.62
CA GLU A 133 3.05 -10.86 1.60
C GLU A 133 3.93 -10.35 0.46
N GLU A 134 3.47 -10.54 -0.77
CA GLU A 134 4.23 -10.22 -1.97
C GLU A 134 3.38 -9.37 -2.92
N LEU A 135 3.93 -8.26 -3.42
CA LEU A 135 3.36 -7.52 -4.56
C LEU A 135 3.96 -8.04 -5.86
N TRP A 136 3.14 -8.14 -6.90
CA TRP A 136 3.57 -8.63 -8.21
C TRP A 136 3.83 -7.48 -9.17
N PRO A 137 5.08 -7.25 -9.58
CA PRO A 137 5.41 -6.33 -10.67
C PRO A 137 4.84 -6.78 -12.01
N VAL A 138 4.83 -5.89 -13.01
CA VAL A 138 4.32 -6.23 -14.36
C VAL A 138 5.19 -7.24 -15.10
N ASP A 139 6.48 -7.28 -14.78
CA ASP A 139 7.47 -8.23 -15.30
C ASP A 139 7.53 -9.54 -14.49
N PHE A 140 6.55 -9.79 -13.61
CA PHE A 140 6.38 -11.08 -12.97
C PHE A 140 6.01 -12.15 -14.00
N ASP A 141 6.86 -13.17 -14.12
CA ASP A 141 6.77 -14.23 -15.13
C ASP A 141 6.13 -15.53 -14.60
N GLY A 142 5.61 -15.52 -13.37
CA GLY A 142 5.12 -16.74 -12.71
C GLY A 142 6.23 -17.60 -12.11
N GLY A 143 7.50 -17.17 -12.19
CA GLY A 143 8.69 -17.83 -11.70
C GLY A 143 9.13 -17.37 -10.30
N SER A 144 10.35 -17.77 -9.93
CA SER A 144 10.99 -17.70 -8.61
C SER A 144 10.78 -16.41 -7.78
N ARG A 145 10.98 -16.49 -6.46
CA ARG A 145 10.91 -15.38 -5.48
C ARG A 145 11.63 -14.08 -5.87
N GLY A 146 12.62 -14.12 -6.76
CA GLY A 146 13.35 -12.93 -7.21
C GLY A 146 12.54 -11.97 -8.08
N GLY A 147 11.38 -12.37 -8.59
CA GLY A 147 10.52 -11.55 -9.46
C GLY A 147 9.46 -10.70 -8.73
N VAL A 148 9.24 -10.92 -7.44
CA VAL A 148 8.23 -10.20 -6.64
C VAL A 148 8.87 -9.13 -5.76
N ILE A 149 8.04 -8.32 -5.10
CA ILE A 149 8.47 -7.39 -4.05
C ILE A 149 7.87 -7.88 -2.73
N LEU A 150 8.74 -8.27 -1.80
CA LEU A 150 8.34 -8.78 -0.48
C LEU A 150 7.98 -7.63 0.48
N ASP A 151 7.08 -7.90 1.41
CA ASP A 151 6.74 -7.02 2.54
C ASP A 151 7.98 -6.53 3.32
N ASP A 152 8.97 -7.39 3.58
CA ASP A 152 10.26 -7.03 4.20
C ASP A 152 10.99 -5.94 3.38
N GLU A 153 11.02 -6.07 2.05
CA GLU A 153 11.66 -5.10 1.16
C GLU A 153 10.90 -3.76 1.17
N ILE A 154 9.58 -3.80 1.19
CA ILE A 154 8.73 -2.61 1.29
C ILE A 154 8.96 -1.92 2.63
N ASN A 155 8.91 -2.67 3.74
CA ASN A 155 9.12 -2.14 5.08
C ASN A 155 10.52 -1.50 5.21
N ALA A 156 11.57 -2.20 4.78
CA ALA A 156 12.93 -1.68 4.79
C ALA A 156 13.09 -0.41 3.95
N THR A 157 12.38 -0.33 2.82
CA THR A 157 12.50 0.80 1.91
C THR A 157 11.70 2.02 2.37
N ILE A 158 10.45 1.86 2.84
CA ILE A 158 9.55 2.99 3.07
C ILE A 158 9.05 3.14 4.52
N VAL A 159 9.21 2.14 5.39
CA VAL A 159 8.75 2.21 6.79
C VAL A 159 9.90 2.53 7.74
N GLN A 160 10.97 1.75 7.72
CA GLN A 160 12.13 1.94 8.60
C GLN A 160 12.76 3.33 8.49
N PRO A 161 12.93 3.92 7.29
CA PRO A 161 13.58 5.22 7.15
C PRO A 161 12.74 6.41 7.63
N LEU A 162 11.46 6.20 7.98
CA LEU A 162 10.56 7.28 8.36
C LEU A 162 11.00 7.97 9.65
N ARG A 163 11.49 9.20 9.51
CA ARG A 163 11.97 10.03 10.60
C ARG A 163 10.82 10.66 11.37
N ARG A 164 11.12 11.09 12.60
CA ARG A 164 10.18 11.83 13.45
C ARG A 164 9.52 13.00 12.71
N GLY A 165 8.20 13.03 12.76
CA GLY A 165 7.38 14.07 12.12
C GLY A 165 7.04 13.82 10.65
N VAL A 166 7.58 12.77 10.02
CA VAL A 166 7.14 12.29 8.69
C VAL A 166 5.94 11.36 8.87
N LYS A 167 4.96 11.46 7.99
CA LYS A 167 3.81 10.54 7.93
C LYS A 167 3.81 9.80 6.60
N LEU A 168 3.61 8.49 6.63
CA LEU A 168 3.35 7.64 5.49
C LEU A 168 1.97 7.00 5.62
N HIS A 169 1.17 7.14 4.56
CA HIS A 169 -0.08 6.43 4.36
C HIS A 169 0.09 5.47 3.20
N ALA A 170 0.07 4.17 3.47
CA ALA A 170 -0.08 3.16 2.44
C ALA A 170 -1.54 2.78 2.28
N ILE A 171 -2.01 2.73 1.04
CA ILE A 171 -3.35 2.27 0.69
C ILE A 171 -3.16 1.16 -0.33
N VAL A 172 -3.40 -0.08 0.08
CA VAL A 172 -3.03 -1.26 -0.71
C VAL A 172 -4.28 -2.05 -1.06
N ASP A 173 -4.60 -2.01 -2.33
CA ASP A 173 -5.80 -2.58 -2.93
C ASP A 173 -5.44 -3.86 -3.68
N THR A 174 -5.41 -4.94 -2.92
CA THR A 174 -5.06 -6.27 -3.42
C THR A 174 -6.01 -7.30 -2.81
N GLY A 175 -6.21 -8.43 -3.48
CA GLY A 175 -7.06 -9.50 -2.96
C GLY A 175 -6.64 -10.00 -1.57
N HIS A 176 -5.33 -9.97 -1.25
CA HIS A 176 -4.73 -10.57 -0.06
C HIS A 176 -3.50 -9.78 0.43
N SER A 177 -3.68 -8.71 1.23
CA SER A 177 -2.52 -8.01 1.79
C SER A 177 -2.82 -7.19 3.06
N GLY A 178 -3.18 -7.89 4.14
CA GLY A 178 -3.51 -7.26 5.43
C GLY A 178 -2.30 -6.62 6.12
N THR A 179 -1.09 -7.13 5.87
CA THR A 179 0.12 -6.80 6.64
C THR A 179 1.32 -6.42 5.77
N ILE A 180 1.11 -5.86 4.58
CA ILE A 180 2.17 -5.58 3.57
C ILE A 180 3.29 -4.65 4.01
N LEU A 181 3.04 -3.87 5.04
CA LEU A 181 4.01 -2.96 5.66
C LEU A 181 4.62 -3.54 6.95
N GLU A 182 4.26 -4.76 7.35
CA GLU A 182 4.63 -5.39 8.62
C GLU A 182 4.45 -4.46 9.85
N LEU A 183 3.31 -3.77 9.92
CA LEU A 183 3.04 -2.84 11.02
C LEU A 183 2.58 -3.58 12.30
N PRO A 184 3.07 -3.18 13.49
CA PRO A 184 2.87 -3.91 14.74
C PRO A 184 1.45 -3.83 15.30
N TYR A 185 0.64 -2.86 14.88
CA TYR A 185 -0.73 -2.69 15.38
C TYR A 185 -1.74 -2.81 14.24
N VAL A 186 -2.78 -3.60 14.45
CA VAL A 186 -3.92 -3.74 13.53
C VAL A 186 -5.20 -3.31 14.24
N CYS A 187 -6.08 -2.61 13.53
CA CYS A 187 -7.37 -2.19 14.04
C CYS A 187 -8.44 -3.18 13.58
N ARG A 188 -9.12 -3.82 14.54
CA ARG A 188 -10.20 -4.77 14.27
C ARG A 188 -11.52 -4.28 14.82
N LEU A 189 -12.59 -4.60 14.11
CA LEU A 189 -13.94 -4.36 14.59
C LEU A 189 -14.30 -5.39 15.67
N SER A 190 -14.62 -4.91 16.86
CA SER A 190 -15.11 -5.73 17.96
C SER A 190 -16.46 -6.35 17.61
N ARG A 191 -16.57 -7.68 17.80
CA ARG A 191 -17.80 -8.45 17.57
C ARG A 191 -18.92 -8.11 18.57
N THR A 192 -18.57 -7.62 19.76
CA THR A 192 -19.53 -7.39 20.85
C THR A 192 -20.03 -5.95 20.91
N GLY A 193 -19.25 -4.98 20.43
CA GLY A 193 -19.55 -3.56 20.56
C GLY A 193 -19.65 -2.78 19.26
N GLY A 194 -19.34 -3.38 18.10
CA GLY A 194 -19.33 -2.66 16.81
C GLY A 194 -18.29 -1.53 16.73
N ASN A 195 -17.37 -1.47 17.69
CA ASN A 195 -16.32 -0.46 17.78
C ASN A 195 -14.99 -1.04 17.32
N TRP A 196 -14.22 -0.21 16.64
CA TRP A 196 -12.87 -0.50 16.18
C TRP A 196 -11.88 -0.38 17.34
N ASN A 197 -11.03 -1.40 17.53
CA ASN A 197 -10.05 -1.45 18.59
C ASN A 197 -8.69 -1.86 18.03
N TRP A 198 -7.63 -1.30 18.61
CA TRP A 198 -6.27 -1.71 18.30
C TRP A 198 -5.94 -3.04 18.97
N GLU A 199 -5.32 -3.92 18.20
CA GLU A 199 -4.70 -5.16 18.65
C GLU A 199 -3.22 -5.10 18.27
N GLU A 200 -2.35 -5.46 19.21
CA GLU A 200 -0.93 -5.66 18.93
C GLU A 200 -0.76 -7.01 18.26
N LEU A 201 -0.09 -7.02 17.11
CA LEU A 201 0.25 -8.25 16.40
C LEU A 201 1.46 -8.88 17.09
N GLN A 202 1.26 -9.49 18.27
CA GLN A 202 2.29 -10.29 18.92
C GLN A 202 2.61 -11.50 18.02
N SER A 203 3.87 -11.55 17.55
CA SER A 203 4.54 -12.73 16.99
C SER A 203 3.80 -13.51 15.89
N ARG A 204 3.41 -12.83 14.80
CA ARG A 204 3.31 -13.49 13.46
C ARG A 204 4.47 -13.17 12.53
N LEU A 205 5.36 -12.28 12.96
CA LEU A 205 6.69 -12.15 12.39
C LEU A 205 7.40 -13.47 12.69
N SER A 206 7.80 -14.18 11.64
CA SER A 206 8.51 -15.47 11.70
C SER A 206 9.54 -15.45 12.84
N ALA A 207 9.65 -16.53 13.62
CA ALA A 207 10.55 -16.60 14.77
C ALA A 207 11.96 -16.09 14.40
N GLY A 208 12.32 -14.89 14.86
CA GLY A 208 13.59 -14.22 14.53
C GLY A 208 13.47 -12.87 13.79
N LYS A 209 12.32 -12.54 13.20
CA LYS A 209 12.04 -11.20 12.66
C LYS A 209 11.74 -10.23 13.81
N THR A 210 12.62 -9.26 14.05
CA THR A 210 12.36 -8.16 14.98
C THR A 210 11.32 -7.24 14.33
N ALA A 211 10.28 -6.84 15.06
CA ALA A 211 9.31 -5.86 14.58
C ALA A 211 10.05 -4.59 14.13
N MET A 212 10.11 -4.37 12.81
CA MET A 212 10.93 -3.32 12.23
C MET A 212 10.20 -1.98 12.40
N SER A 213 10.56 -1.30 13.49
CA SER A 213 9.96 -0.02 13.86
C SER A 213 10.47 1.11 12.95
N THR A 214 9.60 2.07 12.67
CA THR A 214 9.98 3.35 12.05
C THR A 214 11.07 4.08 12.84
N SER A 215 11.87 4.93 12.18
CA SER A 215 12.81 5.87 12.83
C SER A 215 12.13 7.07 13.53
N GLY A 216 10.97 6.85 14.16
CA GLY A 216 10.17 7.84 14.88
C GLY A 216 9.04 8.48 14.06
N GLY A 217 8.90 8.15 12.77
CA GLY A 217 7.78 8.57 11.93
C GLY A 217 6.48 7.81 12.19
N LEU A 218 5.40 8.24 11.53
CA LEU A 218 4.11 7.56 11.57
C LEU A 218 3.89 6.82 10.26
N ALA A 219 3.75 5.50 10.31
CA ALA A 219 3.27 4.71 9.19
C ALA A 219 1.85 4.22 9.50
N ILE A 220 0.95 4.37 8.53
CA ILE A 220 -0.43 3.87 8.57
C ILE A 220 -0.68 3.13 7.26
N SER A 221 -1.26 1.94 7.33
CA SER A 221 -1.74 1.20 6.17
C SER A 221 -3.25 1.04 6.21
N ILE A 222 -3.92 1.19 5.08
CA ILE A 222 -5.30 0.74 4.87
C ILE A 222 -5.29 -0.25 3.72
N SER A 223 -5.69 -1.50 3.97
CA SER A 223 -5.71 -2.54 2.94
C SER A 223 -7.00 -3.32 2.91
N SER A 224 -7.24 -4.01 1.79
CA SER A 224 -8.33 -4.97 1.65
C SER A 224 -7.93 -6.33 2.21
N CYS A 225 -8.75 -6.87 3.11
CA CYS A 225 -8.64 -8.25 3.59
C CYS A 225 -9.84 -9.05 3.08
N GLY A 226 -9.62 -9.98 2.14
CA GLY A 226 -10.62 -10.95 1.68
C GLY A 226 -10.35 -12.35 2.25
N GLY A 227 -11.42 -13.12 2.51
CA GLY A 227 -11.32 -14.57 2.80
C GLY A 227 -10.85 -15.38 1.59
N ASP A 228 -10.52 -16.66 1.82
CA ASP A 228 -9.76 -17.64 1.00
C ASP A 228 -10.11 -17.84 -0.50
N SER A 229 -10.97 -17.03 -1.13
CA SER A 229 -11.23 -17.12 -2.57
C SER A 229 -10.30 -16.21 -3.37
N GLN A 230 -9.45 -16.83 -4.20
CA GLN A 230 -8.50 -16.23 -5.16
C GLN A 230 -9.16 -15.41 -6.30
N THR A 231 -10.14 -14.55 -6.00
CA THR A 231 -10.85 -13.78 -7.03
C THR A 231 -10.84 -12.31 -6.62
N SER A 232 -9.91 -11.55 -7.19
CA SER A 232 -10.02 -10.09 -7.24
C SER A 232 -11.31 -9.75 -7.98
N GLN A 233 -12.27 -9.14 -7.28
CA GLN A 233 -13.58 -8.79 -7.85
C GLN A 233 -13.59 -7.30 -8.20
N ASP A 234 -13.35 -6.99 -9.47
CA ASP A 234 -13.42 -5.64 -10.01
C ASP A 234 -14.88 -5.20 -10.14
N LEU A 235 -15.21 -3.97 -9.72
CA LEU A 235 -16.54 -3.39 -9.84
C LEU A 235 -16.70 -2.69 -11.18
N LEU A 236 -17.77 -2.98 -11.90
CA LEU A 236 -18.14 -2.21 -13.09
C LEU A 236 -18.90 -0.93 -12.68
N LEU A 237 -18.25 0.23 -12.72
CA LEU A 237 -18.89 1.53 -12.63
C LEU A 237 -19.13 2.08 -14.04
N GLY A 238 -20.32 1.85 -14.60
CA GLY A 238 -20.64 2.27 -15.96
C GLY A 238 -19.83 1.47 -17.00
N SER A 239 -18.84 2.12 -17.64
CA SER A 239 -17.89 1.46 -18.57
C SER A 239 -16.48 1.28 -17.98
N ALA A 240 -16.23 1.74 -16.76
CA ALA A 240 -14.91 1.68 -16.10
C ALA A 240 -14.94 0.71 -14.93
N TYR A 241 -13.92 -0.13 -14.83
CA TYR A 241 -13.74 -1.02 -13.69
C TYR A 241 -13.02 -0.26 -12.56
N THR A 242 -13.45 -0.45 -11.31
CA THR A 242 -12.77 0.07 -10.12
C THR A 242 -12.86 -0.95 -9.01
N SER A 243 -11.91 -0.99 -8.09
CA SER A 243 -12.02 -1.88 -6.94
C SER A 243 -13.03 -1.39 -5.90
N ALA A 244 -13.58 -2.31 -5.09
CA ALA A 244 -14.47 -1.96 -3.98
C ALA A 244 -13.77 -1.13 -2.90
N MET A 245 -12.49 -1.40 -2.66
CA MET A 245 -11.71 -0.70 -1.66
C MET A 245 -11.48 0.75 -2.08
N THR A 246 -11.01 1.01 -3.30
CA THR A 246 -10.77 2.37 -3.81
C THR A 246 -12.06 3.18 -3.89
N TYR A 247 -13.13 2.59 -4.44
CA TYR A 247 -14.43 3.26 -4.50
C TYR A 247 -14.95 3.63 -3.11
N SER A 248 -14.92 2.68 -2.17
CA SER A 248 -15.43 2.91 -0.82
C SER A 248 -14.64 3.98 -0.06
N LEU A 249 -13.32 4.03 -0.24
CA LEU A 249 -12.44 5.05 0.33
C LEU A 249 -12.81 6.44 -0.19
N ILE A 250 -12.87 6.60 -1.52
CA ILE A 250 -13.19 7.88 -2.17
C ILE A 250 -14.57 8.35 -1.73
N LYS A 251 -15.58 7.46 -1.79
CA LYS A 251 -16.94 7.79 -1.37
C LYS A 251 -17.00 8.23 0.09
N ALA A 252 -16.28 7.55 0.99
CA ALA A 252 -16.26 7.91 2.40
C ALA A 252 -15.61 9.28 2.65
N VAL A 253 -14.50 9.59 1.97
CA VAL A 253 -13.84 10.90 2.04
C VAL A 253 -14.73 12.01 1.48
N GLU A 254 -15.40 11.78 0.35
CA GLU A 254 -16.26 12.79 -0.28
C GLU A 254 -17.57 13.03 0.48
N SER A 255 -18.12 12.00 1.10
CA SER A 255 -19.37 12.12 1.86
C SER A 255 -19.18 12.89 3.16
N GLU A 256 -17.98 12.84 3.74
CA GLU A 256 -17.67 13.50 5.01
C GLU A 256 -16.26 14.10 5.03
N PRO A 257 -16.08 15.32 4.48
CA PRO A 257 -14.81 16.03 4.56
C PRO A 257 -14.36 16.23 6.02
N GLY A 258 -13.11 15.88 6.32
CA GLY A 258 -12.58 15.97 7.69
C GLY A 258 -13.00 14.82 8.61
N THR A 259 -13.47 13.70 8.05
CA THR A 259 -13.80 12.48 8.82
C THR A 259 -12.62 11.97 9.67
N THR A 260 -12.92 11.15 10.67
CA THR A 260 -11.93 10.47 11.50
C THR A 260 -11.68 9.04 11.00
N TYR A 261 -10.55 8.42 11.38
CA TYR A 261 -10.24 7.05 10.92
C TYR A 261 -11.37 6.05 11.24
N GLY A 262 -11.96 6.13 12.43
CA GLY A 262 -13.05 5.25 12.85
C GLY A 262 -14.32 5.44 12.02
N ARG A 263 -14.65 6.69 11.67
CA ARG A 263 -15.80 7.01 10.80
C ARG A 263 -15.54 6.61 9.35
N LEU A 264 -14.34 6.88 8.84
CA LEU A 264 -13.88 6.46 7.52
C LEU A 264 -14.01 4.94 7.35
N LEU A 265 -13.43 4.14 8.25
CA LEU A 265 -13.48 2.68 8.17
C LEU A 265 -14.92 2.16 8.24
N THR A 266 -15.76 2.77 9.08
CA THR A 266 -17.16 2.40 9.20
C THR A 266 -17.93 2.69 7.90
N ALA A 267 -17.72 3.85 7.28
CA ALA A 267 -18.34 4.24 6.03
C ALA A 267 -17.85 3.40 4.83
N MET A 268 -16.56 3.08 4.78
CA MET A 268 -16.00 2.17 3.79
C MET A 268 -16.62 0.78 3.89
N ARG A 269 -16.64 0.21 5.10
CA ARG A 269 -17.25 -1.10 5.36
C ARG A 269 -18.75 -1.13 5.06
N ALA A 270 -19.48 -0.08 5.41
CA ALA A 270 -20.90 0.05 5.08
C ALA A 270 -21.09 0.07 3.55
N THR A 271 -20.28 0.84 2.83
CA THR A 271 -20.33 0.88 1.36
C THR A 271 -20.05 -0.49 0.75
N ILE A 272 -18.99 -1.19 1.16
CA ILE A 272 -18.67 -2.51 0.61
C ILE A 272 -19.79 -3.54 0.86
N ARG A 273 -20.47 -3.46 2.02
CA ARG A 273 -21.59 -4.35 2.37
C ARG A 273 -22.90 -4.00 1.67
N ASP A 274 -23.24 -2.72 1.61
CA ASP A 274 -24.51 -2.23 1.06
C ASP A 274 -24.58 -2.35 -0.44
N SER A 275 -23.44 -2.28 -1.11
CA SER A 275 -23.42 -2.35 -2.56
C SER A 275 -23.74 -3.76 -3.11
N GLY A 276 -23.89 -4.76 -2.24
CA GLY A 276 -24.56 -6.03 -2.53
C GLY A 276 -26.10 -5.95 -2.59
N ARG A 277 -26.69 -4.78 -2.40
CA ARG A 277 -28.14 -4.51 -2.53
C ARG A 277 -28.34 -3.36 -3.52
N GLU A 278 -29.04 -3.62 -4.62
CA GLU A 278 -29.44 -2.60 -5.59
C GLU A 278 -30.12 -1.41 -4.90
N PHE A 279 -29.67 -0.17 -5.15
CA PHE A 279 -30.57 0.99 -5.04
C PHE A 279 -30.07 2.23 -5.78
N GLY A 280 -31.02 2.95 -6.41
CA GLY A 280 -30.81 4.17 -7.16
C GLY A 280 -31.24 5.46 -6.44
N GLY A 281 -30.55 6.57 -6.77
CA GLY A 281 -30.91 7.97 -6.48
C GLY A 281 -30.37 8.55 -5.16
N MET A 282 -30.11 9.86 -4.96
CA MET A 282 -30.03 11.05 -5.82
C MET A 282 -29.36 12.18 -4.98
N GLY A 283 -28.45 12.98 -5.56
CA GLY A 283 -27.84 14.15 -4.91
C GLY A 283 -27.10 15.06 -5.90
N PRO A 284 -26.96 16.38 -5.64
CA PRO A 284 -26.84 17.40 -6.71
C PRO A 284 -25.46 17.56 -7.38
N ILE A 285 -24.49 16.69 -7.06
CA ILE A 285 -23.16 16.68 -7.71
C ILE A 285 -22.86 15.29 -8.33
N GLY A 286 -23.82 14.36 -8.26
CA GLY A 286 -23.70 12.95 -8.69
C GLY A 286 -23.71 12.71 -10.20
N THR A 287 -23.18 13.62 -11.02
CA THR A 287 -23.17 13.48 -12.50
C THR A 287 -22.02 12.61 -13.01
N PHE A 288 -21.00 12.32 -12.20
CA PHE A 288 -19.91 11.40 -12.57
C PHE A 288 -20.16 9.95 -12.11
N PHE A 289 -20.99 9.73 -11.08
CA PHE A 289 -21.21 8.41 -10.47
C PHE A 289 -22.66 7.94 -10.59
N ARG A 290 -23.19 7.87 -11.82
CA ARG A 290 -24.58 7.43 -12.05
C ARG A 290 -24.64 6.01 -12.62
N ARG A 291 -25.32 5.13 -11.86
CA ARG A 291 -26.02 3.88 -12.25
C ARG A 291 -25.42 2.55 -11.78
N VAL A 292 -26.39 1.68 -11.45
CA VAL A 292 -26.41 0.23 -11.16
C VAL A 292 -25.06 -0.41 -10.88
N ILE A 293 -24.86 -0.78 -9.63
CA ILE A 293 -23.67 -1.47 -9.14
C ILE A 293 -24.11 -2.85 -8.68
N THR A 294 -23.59 -3.90 -9.31
CA THR A 294 -23.84 -5.29 -8.93
C THR A 294 -22.60 -5.83 -8.24
N PHE A 295 -22.64 -5.99 -6.93
CA PHE A 295 -21.60 -6.69 -6.19
C PHE A 295 -21.96 -8.16 -6.11
N SER A 296 -21.11 -9.03 -6.63
CA SER A 296 -20.99 -10.38 -6.05
C SER A 296 -20.53 -10.22 -4.60
N ARG A 297 -21.02 -11.10 -3.72
CA ARG A 297 -20.87 -11.07 -2.25
C ARG A 297 -19.40 -10.91 -1.81
N ALA A 298 -18.87 -9.70 -1.87
CA ALA A 298 -17.47 -9.41 -1.58
C ALA A 298 -17.24 -9.60 -0.07
N GLN A 299 -16.37 -10.55 0.28
CA GLN A 299 -15.89 -10.74 1.65
C GLN A 299 -14.73 -9.77 1.99
N GLN A 300 -14.55 -8.70 1.21
CA GLN A 300 -13.51 -7.71 1.48
C GLN A 300 -13.94 -6.83 2.66
N GLU A 301 -13.09 -6.75 3.68
CA GLU A 301 -13.23 -5.75 4.75
C GLU A 301 -12.00 -4.84 4.77
N PRO A 302 -12.19 -3.52 4.98
CA PRO A 302 -11.06 -2.62 5.13
C PRO A 302 -10.35 -2.92 6.44
N GLN A 303 -9.03 -3.07 6.37
CA GLN A 303 -8.16 -3.28 7.52
C GLN A 303 -7.24 -2.08 7.68
N LEU A 304 -7.17 -1.53 8.89
CA LEU A 304 -6.26 -0.45 9.24
C LEU A 304 -5.11 -1.02 10.08
N SER A 305 -3.86 -0.70 9.76
CA SER A 305 -2.70 -0.99 10.59
C SER A 305 -1.81 0.24 10.76
N ALA A 306 -1.01 0.29 11.82
CA ALA A 306 -0.19 1.46 12.15
C ALA A 306 1.10 1.09 12.91
N SER A 307 2.10 1.98 12.81
CA SER A 307 3.36 1.85 13.59
C SER A 307 3.18 2.08 15.10
N HIS A 308 2.12 2.80 15.50
CA HIS A 308 1.71 2.98 16.88
C HIS A 308 0.20 3.24 16.97
N THR A 309 -0.39 2.95 18.12
CA THR A 309 -1.82 3.16 18.36
C THR A 309 -2.16 4.65 18.54
N PHE A 310 -3.39 5.01 18.20
CA PHE A 310 -3.95 6.35 18.42
C PHE A 310 -5.48 6.29 18.50
N ASP A 311 -6.12 7.32 19.05
CA ASP A 311 -7.59 7.38 19.08
C ASP A 311 -8.16 7.62 17.68
N ILE A 312 -8.59 6.54 17.02
CA ILE A 312 -9.14 6.55 15.66
C ILE A 312 -10.44 7.36 15.55
N TYR A 313 -11.17 7.56 16.65
CA TYR A 313 -12.43 8.28 16.65
C TYR A 313 -12.24 9.78 16.83
N LYS A 314 -11.07 10.21 17.33
CA LYS A 314 -10.69 11.62 17.46
C LYS A 314 -9.69 12.08 16.39
N LYS A 315 -8.82 11.19 15.90
CA LYS A 315 -7.79 11.56 14.93
C LYS A 315 -8.42 11.78 13.54
N PRO A 316 -8.30 12.98 12.95
CA PRO A 316 -8.81 13.23 11.60
C PRO A 316 -7.99 12.46 10.57
N PHE A 317 -8.65 12.00 9.51
CA PHE A 317 -7.99 11.41 8.36
C PHE A 317 -7.39 12.52 7.48
N LEU A 318 -6.07 12.71 7.58
CA LEU A 318 -5.31 13.73 6.86
C LEU A 318 -4.14 13.11 6.13
N LEU A 319 -4.14 13.29 4.81
CA LEU A 319 -3.05 12.96 3.90
C LEU A 319 -2.21 14.18 3.55
#